data_AF-A0A832GE65-F1
#
_entry.id   AF-A0A832GE65-F1
#
_cell.length_a   1.000
_cell.length_b   1.000
_cell.length_c   1.000
_cell.angle_alpha   90.00
_cell.angle_beta   90.00
_cell.angle_gamma   90.00
#
_symmetry.space_group_name_H-M   'P 1'
#
loop_
_entity.id
_entity.type
_entity.pdbx_description
1 polymer ?
#
loop_
_entity_poly.entity_id
_entity_poly.type
_entity_poly.pdbx_seq_one_letter_code
_entity_poly.pdbx_strand_id
1 'polypeptide(L)' 'MERLLNQGNAPVWEQVARFAQARHRLILDNIANVDTPDYRQKDLSVEKFQSMLRERIEARRSAPPG' A
#
# COMPACT_ATOMS: atom_id res chain seq x y z
N MET A 1 -7.68 -12.40 -21.68
CA MET A 1 -6.58 -11.89 -20.83
C MET A 1 -7.12 -11.38 -19.50
N GLU A 2 -8.19 -10.56 -19.46
CA GLU A 2 -8.86 -10.08 -18.23
C GLU A 2 -9.11 -11.14 -17.15
N ARG A 3 -9.60 -12.33 -17.55
CA ARG A 3 -10.04 -13.35 -16.58
C ARG A 3 -8.89 -13.98 -15.79
N LEU A 4 -7.67 -13.99 -16.33
CA LEU A 4 -6.49 -14.52 -15.66
C LEU A 4 -5.97 -13.53 -14.60
N LEU A 5 -6.04 -12.23 -14.89
CA LEU A 5 -5.72 -11.15 -13.95
C LEU A 5 -6.74 -11.12 -12.79
N ASN A 6 -8.01 -11.39 -13.09
CA ASN A 6 -9.08 -11.50 -12.09
C ASN A 6 -9.06 -12.79 -11.25
N GLN A 7 -8.30 -13.81 -11.65
CA GLN A 7 -8.13 -15.04 -10.86
C GLN A 7 -6.82 -15.05 -10.04
N GLY A 8 -5.90 -14.12 -10.28
CA GLY A 8 -4.61 -14.01 -9.59
C GLY A 8 -4.54 -12.96 -8.48
N ASN A 9 -3.37 -12.89 -7.83
CA ASN A 9 -3.02 -11.89 -6.81
C ASN A 9 -2.65 -10.51 -7.41
N ALA A 10 -2.89 -10.27 -8.71
CA ALA A 10 -2.47 -9.05 -9.38
C ALA A 10 -2.97 -7.75 -8.71
N PRO A 11 -4.24 -7.64 -8.26
CA PRO A 11 -4.71 -6.46 -7.53
C PRO A 11 -4.00 -6.24 -6.19
N VAL A 12 -3.56 -7.31 -5.53
CA VAL A 12 -2.81 -7.24 -4.26
C VAL A 12 -1.41 -6.69 -4.51
N TRP A 13 -0.73 -7.17 -5.55
CA TRP A 13 0.59 -6.68 -5.94
C TRP A 13 0.58 -5.22 -6.35
N GLU A 14 -0.45 -4.78 -7.08
CA GLU A 14 -0.62 -3.37 -7.42
C GLU A 14 -0.73 -2.50 -6.16
N GLN A 15 -1.51 -2.94 -5.17
CA GLN A 15 -1.68 -2.22 -3.91
C GLN A 15 -0.37 -2.11 -3.11
N VAL A 16 0.46 -3.16 -3.12
CA VAL A 16 1.81 -3.16 -2.53
C VAL A 16 2.73 -2.19 -3.26
N ALA A 17 2.74 -2.21 -4.60
CA ALA A 17 3.56 -1.29 -5.39
C ALA A 17 3.18 0.18 -5.13
N ARG A 18 1.88 0.49 -5.06
CA ARG A 18 1.37 1.82 -4.73
C ARG A 18 1.80 2.27 -3.33
N PHE A 19 1.74 1.38 -2.34
CA PHE A 19 2.21 1.68 -0.98
C PHE A 19 3.71 1.98 -0.95
N ALA A 20 4.52 1.15 -1.62
CA ALA A 20 5.96 1.35 -1.69
C ALA A 20 6.32 2.69 -2.35
N GLN A 21 5.68 3.02 -3.47
CA GLN A 21 5.85 4.32 -4.13
C GLN A 21 5.49 5.49 -3.21
N ALA A 22 4.35 5.42 -2.52
CA ALA A 22 3.90 6.48 -1.63
C ALA A 22 4.88 6.67 -0.44
N ARG A 23 5.36 5.57 0.15
CA ARG A 23 6.35 5.62 1.23
C ARG A 23 7.69 6.18 0.77
N HIS A 24 8.19 5.77 -0.40
CA HIS A 24 9.41 6.35 -0.98
C HIS A 24 9.29 7.85 -1.19
N ARG A 25 8.11 8.36 -1.59
CA ARG A 25 7.90 9.80 -1.71
C ARG A 25 8.03 10.54 -0.37
N LEU A 26 7.52 9.97 0.73
CA LEU A 26 7.72 10.55 2.06
C LEU A 26 9.17 10.48 2.51
N ILE A 27 9.89 9.38 2.21
CA ILE A 27 11.31 9.26 2.53
C ILE A 27 12.11 10.36 1.80
N LEU A 28 11.82 10.58 0.51
CA LEU A 28 12.45 11.66 -0.25
C LEU A 28 12.09 13.05 0.31
N ASP A 29 10.85 13.27 0.71
CA ASP A 29 10.42 14.53 1.37
C ASP A 29 11.16 14.75 2.69
N ASN A 30 11.30 13.71 3.52
CA ASN A 30 12.05 13.77 4.78
C ASN A 30 13.53 14.08 4.54
N ILE A 31 14.15 13.46 3.53
CA ILE A 31 15.55 13.69 3.16
C ILE A 31 15.74 15.14 2.70
N ALA A 32 14.84 15.65 1.84
CA ALA A 32 14.92 17.02 1.34
C ALA A 32 14.77 18.08 2.43
N ASN A 33 14.12 17.75 3.55
CA ASN A 33 13.85 18.65 4.67
C ASN A 33 14.66 18.33 5.93
N VAL A 34 15.72 17.51 5.83
CA VAL A 34 16.49 17.07 7.01
C VAL A 34 17.11 18.24 7.79
N ASP A 35 17.50 19.31 7.09
CA ASP A 35 18.10 20.51 7.68
C ASP A 35 17.09 21.64 7.91
N THR A 36 15.79 21.42 7.64
CA THR A 36 14.74 22.43 7.82
C THR A 36 14.38 22.55 9.31
N PRO A 37 14.55 23.72 9.95
CA PRO A 37 14.19 23.90 11.35
C PRO A 37 12.74 23.53 11.62
N ASP A 38 12.49 22.89 12.78
CA ASP A 38 11.18 22.43 13.23
C ASP A 38 10.45 21.39 12.34
N TYR A 39 11.09 20.88 11.28
CA TYR A 39 10.50 19.85 10.44
C TYR A 39 10.33 18.53 11.19
N ARG A 40 9.16 17.90 11.04
CA ARG A 40 8.86 16.58 11.61
C ARG A 40 8.74 15.55 10.51
N GLN A 41 9.55 14.50 10.63
CA GLN A 41 9.55 13.38 9.71
C GLN A 41 8.19 12.66 9.71
N LYS A 42 7.79 12.20 8.52
CA LYS A 42 6.52 11.49 8.29
C LYS A 42 6.81 10.09 7.76
N ASP A 43 5.99 9.11 8.12
CA ASP A 43 6.04 7.77 7.52
C ASP A 43 4.61 7.22 7.36
N LEU A 44 4.47 6.24 6.47
CA LEU A 44 3.27 5.43 6.35
C LEU A 44 3.38 4.21 7.27
N SER A 45 2.37 3.95 8.09
CA SER A 45 2.34 2.75 8.93
C SER A 45 2.19 1.49 8.08
N VAL A 46 3.21 0.63 8.17
CA VAL A 46 3.24 -0.67 7.52
C VAL A 46 2.19 -1.59 8.12
N GLU A 47 2.00 -1.55 9.44
CA GLU A 47 1.03 -2.38 10.17
C GLU A 47 -0.39 -2.07 9.73
N LYS A 48 -0.74 -0.78 9.66
CA LYS A 48 -2.07 -0.35 9.18
C LYS A 48 -2.30 -0.76 7.73
N PHE A 49 -1.28 -0.62 6.88
CA PHE A 49 -1.36 -1.06 5.49
C PHE A 49 -1.59 -2.58 5.38
N GLN A 50 -0.82 -3.38 6.12
CA GLN A 50 -0.95 -4.83 6.12
C GLN A 50 -2.30 -5.29 6.67
N SER A 51 -2.82 -4.63 7.71
CA SER A 51 -4.15 -4.89 8.26
C SER A 51 -5.23 -4.65 7.23
N MET A 52 -5.23 -3.46 6.59
CA MET A 52 -6.16 -3.12 5.51
C MET A 52 -6.07 -4.10 4.34
N LEU A 53 -4.87 -4.52 3.96
CA LEU A 53 -4.67 -5.46 2.85
C LEU A 53 -5.25 -6.84 3.18
N ARG A 54 -5.05 -7.31 4.42
CA ARG A 54 -5.60 -8.58 4.91
C ARG A 54 -7.12 -8.58 4.90
N GLU A 55 -7.73 -7.53 5.45
CA GLU A 55 -9.19 -7.35 5.48
C GLU A 55 -9.79 -7.41 4.07
N ARG A 56 -9.17 -6.72 3.10
CA ARG A 56 -9.62 -6.75 1.70
C ARG A 56 -9.49 -8.13 1.04
N ILE A 57 -8.43 -8.86 1.35
CA ILE A 57 -8.24 -10.23 0.86
C ILE A 57 -9.29 -11.16 1.47
N GLU A 58 -9.57 -11.04 2.77
CA GLU A 58 -10.59 -11.82 3.47
C GLU A 58 -12.00 -11.52 2.94
N ALA A 59 -12.35 -10.24 2.75
CA ALA A 59 -13.62 -9.83 2.16
C ALA A 59 -13.83 -10.42 0.75
N ARG A 60 -12.77 -10.48 -0.08
CA ARG A 60 -12.82 -11.11 -1.40
C ARG A 60 -13.06 -12.62 -1.33
N ARG A 61 -12.50 -13.30 -0.33
CA ARG A 61 -12.68 -14.75 -0.14
C ARG A 61 -14.08 -15.10 0.37
N SER A 62 -14.67 -14.24 1.17
CA SER A 62 -15.99 -14.44 1.77
C SER A 62 -17.16 -14.00 0.87
N ALA A 63 -16.89 -13.35 -0.26
CA ALA A 63 -17.91 -12.95 -1.21
C ALA A 63 -18.55 -14.21 -1.85
N PRO A 64 -19.90 -14.35 -1.84
CA PRO A 64 -20.55 -15.47 -2.49
C PRO A 64 -20.21 -15.48 -3.99
N PRO A 65 -20.08 -16.67 -4.62
CA PRO A 65 -19.99 -16.75 -6.06
C PRO A 65 -21.28 -16.18 -6.64
N GLY A 66 -21.16 -15.05 -7.34
CA GLY A 66 -22.24 -14.47 -8.14
C GLY A 66 -22.53 -15.27 -9.40
#